data_AF-A0A7S0LQH5-F1
#
_entry.id   AF-A0A7S0LQH5-F1
#
_cell.length_a   1.000
_cell.length_b   1.000
_cell.length_c   1.000
_cell.angle_alpha   90.00
_cell.angle_beta   90.00
_cell.angle_gamma   90.00
#
_symmetry.space_group_name_H-M   'P 1'
#
loop_
_entity.id
_entity.type
_entity.pdbx_description
1 polymer ?
#
loop_
_entity_poly.entity_id
_entity_poly.type
_entity_poly.pdbx_seq_one_letter_code
_entity_poly.pdbx_strand_id
1 'polypeptide(L)'
;MSDDPLSRAVDTLWHSMRAFTCATPEHLPAQISDLGKLAKLLRNPAEHPSEPKFRKIKLSNAAITRILAPPGARAVLQACGFVAGTSADEMLELGEVDPPTIGLL
;
A
#
# COMPACT_ATOMS: atom_id res chain seq x y z
N MET A 1 21.14 10.53 0.22
CA MET A 1 20.01 9.67 0.62
C MET A 1 18.79 10.55 0.55
N SER A 2 17.80 10.22 -0.29
CA SER A 2 16.60 11.04 -0.40
C SER A 2 15.77 10.83 0.88
N ASP A 3 15.51 11.89 1.65
CA ASP A 3 14.63 11.88 2.83
C ASP A 3 13.14 11.78 2.44
N ASP A 4 12.85 11.01 1.40
CA ASP A 4 11.49 10.81 0.93
C ASP A 4 10.79 9.73 1.80
N PRO A 5 9.56 9.99 2.28
CA PRO A 5 8.82 9.07 3.14
C PRO A 5 8.53 7.72 2.47
N LEU A 6 8.35 7.68 1.13
CA LEU A 6 8.13 6.43 0.41
C LEU A 6 9.40 5.56 0.42
N SER A 7 10.58 6.15 0.16
CA SER A 7 11.86 5.44 0.23
C SER A 7 12.06 4.78 1.59
N ARG A 8 11.81 5.52 2.68
CA ARG A 8 11.91 4.97 4.05
C ARG A 8 10.92 3.85 4.32
N ALA A 9 9.68 3.97 3.82
CA ALA A 9 8.67 2.94 3.98
C ALA A 9 9.04 1.65 3.23
N VAL A 10 9.54 1.78 2.00
CA VAL A 10 10.05 0.67 1.20
C VAL A 10 11.25 0.01 1.86
N ASP A 11 12.21 0.80 2.36
CA ASP A 11 13.36 0.26 3.10
C ASP A 11 12.91 -0.52 4.33
N THR A 12 11.96 0.02 5.11
CA THR A 12 11.43 -0.66 6.31
C THR A 12 10.77 -1.99 5.96
N LEU A 13 9.96 -2.01 4.90
CA LEU A 13 9.31 -3.22 4.40
C LEU A 13 10.35 -4.26 3.97
N TRP A 14 11.34 -3.84 3.18
CA TRP A 14 12.41 -4.70 2.70
C TRP A 14 13.18 -5.35 3.85
N HIS A 15 13.61 -4.58 4.85
CA HIS A 15 14.35 -5.10 6.00
C HIS A 15 13.49 -6.07 6.82
N SER A 16 12.20 -5.79 7.00
CA SER A 16 11.28 -6.67 7.72
C SER A 16 11.08 -8.01 7.01
N MET A 17 10.87 -7.98 5.69
CA MET A 17 10.76 -9.19 4.88
C MET A 17 12.07 -9.99 4.89
N ARG A 18 13.22 -9.32 4.80
CA ARG A 18 14.53 -9.98 4.83
C ARG A 18 14.81 -10.65 6.17
N ALA A 19 14.52 -9.98 7.28
CA ALA A 19 14.67 -10.56 8.61
C ALA A 19 13.78 -11.80 8.80
N PHE A 20 12.54 -11.76 8.30
CA PHE A 20 11.60 -12.87 8.38
C PHE A 20 12.01 -14.06 7.49
N THR A 21 12.49 -13.80 6.28
CA THR A 21 12.94 -14.84 5.32
C THR A 21 14.22 -15.54 5.75
N CYS A 22 15.18 -14.81 6.34
CA CYS A 22 16.38 -15.43 6.90
C CYS A 22 16.07 -16.40 8.05
N ALA A 23 14.95 -16.19 8.77
CA ALA A 23 14.53 -17.05 9.87
C ALA A 23 13.70 -18.26 9.43
N THR A 24 12.94 -18.16 8.33
CA THR A 24 12.03 -19.23 7.85
C THR A 24 11.91 -19.23 6.31
N PRO A 25 12.80 -19.91 5.58
CA PRO A 25 12.82 -19.90 4.10
C PRO A 25 11.59 -20.57 3.46
N GLU A 26 10.88 -21.44 4.17
CA GLU A 26 9.66 -22.12 3.71
C GLU A 26 8.49 -21.17 3.41
N HIS A 27 8.51 -19.95 3.94
CA HIS A 27 7.47 -18.94 3.73
C HIS A 27 7.68 -18.04 2.50
N LEU A 28 8.80 -18.19 1.78
CA LEU A 28 9.16 -17.34 0.65
C LEU A 28 8.07 -17.27 -0.44
N PRO A 29 7.45 -18.39 -0.89
CA PRO A 29 6.44 -18.33 -1.95
C PRO A 29 5.20 -17.52 -1.56
N ALA A 30 4.76 -17.65 -0.31
CA ALA A 30 3.60 -16.91 0.20
C ALA A 30 3.89 -15.40 0.23
N GLN A 31 5.10 -15.01 0.62
CA GLN A 31 5.50 -13.61 0.65
C GLN A 31 5.64 -12.99 -0.73
N ILE A 32 6.18 -13.71 -1.70
CA ILE A 32 6.22 -13.25 -3.10
C ILE A 32 4.80 -12.99 -3.62
N SER A 33 3.87 -13.89 -3.30
CA SER A 33 2.45 -13.71 -3.63
C SER A 33 1.87 -12.45 -2.97
N ASP A 34 2.19 -12.21 -1.70
CA ASP A 34 1.69 -11.04 -0.95
C ASP A 34 2.25 -9.72 -1.45
N LEU A 35 3.54 -9.66 -1.76
CA LEU A 35 4.15 -8.49 -2.37
C LEU A 35 3.53 -8.21 -3.74
N GLY A 36 3.25 -9.26 -4.53
CA GLY A 36 2.53 -9.13 -5.80
C GLY A 36 1.11 -8.57 -5.62
N LYS A 37 0.42 -8.90 -4.52
CA LYS A 37 -0.89 -8.33 -4.19
C LYS A 37 -0.77 -6.89 -3.72
N LEU A 38 0.21 -6.56 -2.88
CA LEU A 38 0.49 -5.17 -2.47
C LEU A 38 0.76 -4.28 -3.70
N ALA A 39 1.58 -4.76 -4.63
CA ALA A 39 1.84 -4.08 -5.89
C ALA A 39 0.55 -3.87 -6.70
N LYS A 40 -0.36 -4.84 -6.73
CA LYS A 40 -1.68 -4.67 -7.38
C LYS A 40 -2.54 -3.60 -6.71
N LEU A 41 -2.51 -3.49 -5.37
CA LEU A 41 -3.26 -2.45 -4.66
C LEU A 41 -2.81 -1.04 -5.04
N LEU A 42 -1.51 -0.87 -5.36
CA LEU A 42 -0.95 0.40 -5.84
C LEU A 42 -1.15 0.60 -7.34
N ARG A 43 -0.98 -0.46 -8.14
CA ARG A 43 -1.01 -0.39 -9.60
C ARG A 43 -2.41 -0.21 -10.15
N ASN A 44 -3.40 -0.93 -9.61
CA ASN A 44 -4.77 -0.88 -10.12
C ASN A 44 -5.37 0.54 -10.14
N PRO A 45 -5.27 1.36 -9.07
CA PRO A 45 -5.79 2.74 -9.13
C PRO A 45 -4.97 3.66 -10.04
N ALA A 46 -3.69 3.35 -10.30
CA ALA A 46 -2.86 4.10 -11.26
C ALA A 46 -3.23 3.78 -12.72
N GLU A 47 -3.50 2.50 -13.04
CA GLU A 47 -3.90 2.06 -14.38
C GLU A 47 -5.37 2.36 -14.68
N HIS A 48 -6.23 2.34 -13.66
CA HIS A 48 -7.68 2.49 -13.78
C HIS A 48 -8.21 3.56 -12.82
N PRO A 49 -7.83 4.84 -12.99
CA PRO A 49 -8.16 5.90 -12.05
C PRO A 49 -9.66 6.14 -11.91
N SER A 50 -10.45 5.91 -12.97
CA SER A 50 -11.89 6.12 -12.96
C SER A 50 -12.68 5.01 -12.25
N GLU A 51 -12.03 3.91 -11.83
CA GLU A 51 -12.70 2.79 -11.16
C GLU A 51 -12.67 2.95 -9.62
N PRO A 52 -13.79 3.34 -8.97
CA PRO A 52 -13.77 3.73 -7.55
C PRO A 52 -13.40 2.58 -6.62
N LYS A 53 -13.65 1.33 -7.04
CA LYS A 53 -13.33 0.12 -6.26
C LYS A 53 -11.82 -0.04 -6.00
N PHE A 54 -10.95 0.49 -6.86
CA PHE A 54 -9.49 0.38 -6.68
C PHE A 54 -8.92 1.45 -5.75
N ARG A 55 -9.70 2.49 -5.46
CA ARG A 55 -9.33 3.54 -4.51
C ARG A 55 -9.67 3.18 -3.06
N LYS A 56 -10.29 2.03 -2.82
CA LYS A 56 -10.80 1.63 -1.50
C LYS A 56 -10.27 0.25 -1.10
N ILE A 57 -9.72 0.16 0.11
CA ILE A 57 -9.14 -1.07 0.67
C ILE A 57 -9.82 -1.37 2.01
N LYS A 58 -10.66 -2.41 2.05
CA LYS A 58 -11.30 -2.89 3.28
C LYS A 58 -10.29 -3.62 4.16
N LEU A 59 -10.05 -3.15 5.37
CA LEU A 59 -9.08 -3.77 6.29
C LEU A 59 -9.62 -5.05 6.93
N SER A 60 -10.94 -5.26 6.90
CA SER A 60 -11.60 -6.51 7.32
C SER A 60 -11.36 -7.69 6.39
N ASN A 61 -10.80 -7.49 5.19
CA ASN A 61 -10.45 -8.57 4.29
C ASN A 61 -9.18 -9.28 4.80
N ALA A 62 -9.30 -10.56 5.19
CA ALA A 62 -8.20 -11.34 5.76
C ALA A 62 -6.94 -11.38 4.88
N ALA A 63 -7.08 -11.39 3.54
CA ALA A 63 -5.92 -11.34 2.66
C ALA A 63 -5.22 -9.98 2.72
N ILE A 64 -5.98 -8.89 2.79
CA ILE A 64 -5.45 -7.53 2.98
C ILE A 64 -4.78 -7.41 4.35
N THR A 65 -5.45 -7.85 5.42
CA THR A 65 -4.88 -7.82 6.78
C THR A 65 -3.51 -8.53 6.81
N ARG A 66 -3.42 -9.69 6.16
CA ARG A 66 -2.17 -10.46 6.04
C ARG A 66 -1.09 -9.71 5.25
N ILE A 67 -1.44 -9.10 4.13
CA ILE A 67 -0.50 -8.31 3.31
C ILE A 67 0.03 -7.08 4.07
N LEU A 68 -0.79 -6.50 4.95
CA LEU A 68 -0.43 -5.30 5.72
C LEU A 68 0.20 -5.59 7.09
N ALA A 69 0.25 -6.85 7.52
CA ALA A 69 0.86 -7.25 8.78
C ALA A 69 2.37 -6.94 8.88
N PRO A 70 3.18 -7.07 7.81
CA PRO A 70 4.59 -6.72 7.86
C PRO A 70 4.79 -5.22 8.13
N PRO A 71 5.76 -4.84 8.99
CA PRO A 71 6.13 -3.44 9.18
C PRO A 71 6.49 -2.79 7.84
N GLY A 72 6.08 -1.54 7.65
CA GLY A 72 6.31 -0.79 6.41
C GLY A 72 5.25 -1.00 5.31
N ALA A 73 4.53 -2.13 5.27
CA ALA A 73 3.55 -2.38 4.20
C ALA A 73 2.43 -1.33 4.17
N ARG A 74 1.86 -1.00 5.34
CA ARG A 74 0.87 0.08 5.47
C ARG A 74 1.47 1.46 5.17
N ALA A 75 2.71 1.70 5.59
CA ALA A 75 3.39 2.97 5.37
C ALA A 75 3.64 3.24 3.88
N VAL A 76 3.91 2.19 3.08
CA VAL A 76 4.01 2.30 1.62
C VAL A 76 2.69 2.78 1.03
N LEU A 77 1.56 2.17 1.40
CA LEU A 77 0.24 2.62 0.94
C LEU A 77 0.00 4.10 1.32
N GLN A 78 0.33 4.48 2.55
CA GLN A 78 0.17 5.85 3.03
C GLN A 78 1.03 6.86 2.26
N ALA A 79 2.29 6.51 2.00
CA ALA A 79 3.18 7.35 1.20
C ALA A 79 2.70 7.48 -0.26
N CYS A 80 1.94 6.49 -0.77
CA CYS A 80 1.27 6.55 -2.07
C CYS A 80 -0.10 7.27 -2.04
N GLY A 81 -0.48 7.89 -0.92
CA GLY A 81 -1.70 8.71 -0.82
C GLY A 81 -2.93 7.99 -0.25
N PHE A 82 -2.81 6.74 0.20
CA PHE A 82 -3.91 6.07 0.90
C PHE A 82 -4.00 6.58 2.35
N VAL A 83 -5.15 7.12 2.71
CA VAL A 83 -5.44 7.63 4.05
C VAL A 83 -6.50 6.78 4.74
N ALA A 84 -6.68 6.94 6.06
CA ALA A 84 -7.81 6.31 6.74
C ALA A 84 -9.12 6.88 6.16
N GLY A 85 -10.04 5.99 5.78
CA GLY A 85 -11.36 6.37 5.30
C GLY A 85 -12.15 7.06 6.39
N THR A 86 -13.08 7.92 5.99
CA THR A 86 -13.94 8.70 6.90
C THR A 86 -15.12 7.89 7.45
N SER A 87 -15.31 6.66 6.96
CA SER A 87 -16.39 5.77 7.38
C SER A 87 -15.95 4.83 8.52
N ALA A 88 -16.93 4.38 9.32
CA ALA A 88 -16.70 3.51 10.48
C ALA A 88 -16.12 2.12 10.16
N ASP A 89 -16.07 1.74 8.88
CA ASP A 89 -15.77 0.38 8.40
C ASP A 89 -14.27 0.01 8.31
N GLU A 90 -13.38 0.70 9.05
CA GLU A 90 -11.92 0.50 9.00
C GLU A 90 -11.38 0.30 7.57
N MET A 91 -11.31 1.39 6.81
CA MET A 91 -10.91 1.38 5.40
C MET A 91 -9.69 2.26 5.16
N LEU A 92 -8.87 1.92 4.15
CA LEU A 92 -7.95 2.86 3.53
C LEU A 92 -8.53 3.36 2.21
N GLU A 93 -8.49 4.67 1.99
CA GLU A 93 -9.00 5.33 0.79
C GLU A 93 -7.89 6.16 0.15
N LEU A 94 -7.71 6.03 -1.16
CA LEU A 94 -6.82 6.90 -1.93
C LEU A 94 -7.49 8.27 -2.03
N GLY A 95 -6.83 9.31 -1.52
CA GLY A 95 -7.33 10.68 -1.61
C GLY A 95 -7.63 11.08 -3.05
N GLU A 96 -8.64 11.93 -3.25
CA GLU A 96 -8.84 12.56 -4.56
C GLU A 96 -7.61 13.42 -4.84
N VAL A 97 -6.92 13.15 -5.95
CA VAL A 97 -5.93 14.09 -6.47
C VAL A 97 -6.75 15.25 -7.00
N ASP A 98 -6.79 16.37 -6.28
CA ASP A 98 -7.34 17.61 -6.83
C ASP A 98 -6.69 17.80 -8.22
N PRO A 99 -7.48 17.92 -9.30
CA PRO A 99 -6.89 18.25 -10.59
C PRO A 99 -6.05 19.51 -10.39
N PRO A 100 -4.86 19.61 -11.02
CA PRO A 100 -4.10 20.84 -10.96
C PRO A 100 -5.06 21.94 -11.38
N THR A 101 -5.35 22.86 -10.46
CA THR A 101 -6.10 24.06 -10.78
C THR A 101 -5.22 24.80 -11.76
N ILE A 102 -5.37 24.50 -13.05
CA ILE A 102 -4.88 25.36 -14.11
C ILE A 102 -5.72 26.61 -13.94
N GLY A 103 -5.20 27.52 -13.12
CA GLY A 103 -5.68 28.88 -13.05
C GLY A 103 -5.60 29.42 -14.47
N LEU A 104 -6.74 29.47 -15.14
CA LEU A 104 -6.94 30.36 -16.27
C LEU A 104 -6.80 31.78 -15.72
N LEU A 105 -5.58 32.31 -15.81
CA LEU A 105 -5.28 33.74 -15.76
C LEU A 105 -4.51 34.10 -17.03
#